data_AF-K1LCX1-F1
#
_entry.id   AF-K1LCX1-F1
#
_cell.length_a   1.000
_cell.length_b   1.000
_cell.length_c   1.000
_cell.angle_alpha   90.00
_cell.angle_beta   90.00
_cell.angle_gamma   90.00
#
_symmetry.space_group_name_H-M   'P 1'
#
loop_
_entity.id
_entity.type
_entity.pdbx_description
1 polymer ?
#
loop_
_entity_poly.entity_id
_entity_poly.type
_entity_poly.pdbx_seq_one_letter_code
_entity_poly.pdbx_strand_id
1 'polypeptide(L)'
;MIIPKVPIEDLVKQYRFKKCKGDYGKSGLYYLCVSRNCEVIFLSETYLGIQKWEDRDPRIHTRPNCRYSDRREAIEILIDMANKQKIGLL
;
A
#
# COMPACT_ATOMS: atom_id res chain seq x y z
N MET A 1 9.70 13.31 0.97
CA MET A 1 9.17 11.99 0.49
C MET A 1 8.47 11.32 1.67
N ILE A 2 7.32 10.65 1.49
CA ILE A 2 6.70 9.91 2.61
C ILE A 2 7.35 8.54 2.73
N ILE A 3 7.84 8.21 3.92
CA ILE A 3 8.51 6.94 4.21
C ILE A 3 7.95 6.27 5.48
N PRO A 4 8.10 4.93 5.61
CA PRO A 4 7.89 4.23 6.88
C PRO A 4 8.84 4.73 7.98
N LYS A 5 8.32 4.87 9.21
CA LYS A 5 9.09 5.15 10.43
C LYS A 5 9.22 3.93 11.35
N VAL A 6 8.58 2.83 10.98
CA VAL A 6 8.55 1.55 11.69
C VAL A 6 8.95 0.45 10.69
N PRO A 7 9.34 -0.75 11.16
CA PRO A 7 9.55 -1.89 10.29
C PRO A 7 8.36 -2.11 9.36
N ILE A 8 8.61 -2.30 8.07
CA ILE A 8 7.55 -2.39 7.05
C ILE A 8 6.63 -3.58 7.31
N GLU A 9 7.12 -4.63 7.95
CA GLU A 9 6.39 -5.82 8.35
C GLU A 9 5.20 -5.49 9.26
N ASP A 10 5.34 -4.46 10.11
CA ASP A 10 4.26 -4.03 11.01
C ASP A 10 3.14 -3.36 10.23
N LEU A 11 3.49 -2.54 9.23
CA LEU A 11 2.53 -1.93 8.31
C LEU A 11 1.86 -3.01 7.45
N VAL A 12 2.64 -3.95 6.91
CA VAL A 12 2.15 -5.05 6.09
C VAL A 12 1.15 -5.89 6.86
N LYS A 13 1.45 -6.28 8.10
CA LYS A 13 0.54 -7.08 8.93
C LYS A 13 -0.72 -6.29 9.31
N GLN A 14 -0.57 -5.07 9.82
CA GLN A 14 -1.69 -4.29 10.35
C GLN A 14 -2.68 -3.88 9.24
N TYR A 15 -2.17 -3.41 8.10
CA TYR A 15 -2.99 -2.97 6.98
C TYR A 15 -3.21 -4.06 5.93
N ARG A 16 -2.71 -5.29 6.17
CA ARG A 16 -2.76 -6.46 5.27
C ARG A 16 -2.37 -6.10 3.84
N PHE A 17 -1.26 -5.39 3.69
CA PHE A 17 -0.66 -5.23 2.38
C PHE A 17 -0.32 -6.62 1.81
N LYS A 18 -0.46 -6.77 0.50
CA LYS A 18 -0.06 -7.98 -0.21
C LYS A 18 1.24 -7.72 -0.94
N LYS A 19 2.15 -8.70 -0.91
CA LYS A 19 3.41 -8.63 -1.67
C LYS A 19 3.10 -8.52 -3.17
N CYS A 20 3.83 -7.68 -3.90
CA CYS A 20 3.68 -7.55 -5.36
C CYS A 20 4.10 -8.83 -6.09
N LYS A 21 3.73 -8.95 -7.37
CA LYS A 21 4.14 -10.05 -8.25
C LYS A 21 5.63 -9.95 -8.64
N GLY A 22 6.20 -11.09 -9.02
CA GLY A 22 7.49 -11.16 -9.72
C GLY A 22 8.62 -10.43 -9.00
N ASP A 23 9.45 -9.74 -9.75
CA ASP A 23 10.64 -9.07 -9.23
C ASP A 23 10.32 -7.83 -8.38
N TYR A 24 9.14 -7.21 -8.57
CA TYR A 24 8.64 -6.17 -7.67
C TYR A 24 8.41 -6.72 -6.26
N GLY A 25 7.79 -7.89 -6.16
CA GLY A 25 7.67 -8.57 -4.87
C GLY A 25 9.02 -8.94 -4.28
N LYS A 26 9.94 -9.51 -5.09
CA LYS A 26 11.28 -9.91 -4.62
C LYS A 26 12.10 -8.72 -4.12
N SER A 27 11.94 -7.54 -4.72
CA SER A 27 12.55 -6.27 -4.27
C SER A 27 11.84 -5.62 -3.07
N GLY A 28 10.88 -6.29 -2.45
CA GLY A 28 10.23 -5.82 -1.23
C GLY A 28 9.09 -4.83 -1.45
N LEU A 29 8.51 -4.76 -2.65
CA LEU A 29 7.33 -3.93 -2.91
C LEU A 29 6.04 -4.66 -2.50
N TYR A 30 5.19 -3.95 -1.79
CA TYR A 30 3.86 -4.38 -1.37
C TYR A 30 2.79 -3.42 -1.90
N TYR A 31 1.56 -3.92 -2.03
CA TYR A 31 0.42 -3.14 -2.48
C TYR A 31 -0.82 -3.39 -1.60
N LEU A 32 -1.67 -2.36 -1.50
CA LEU A 32 -3.01 -2.45 -0.93
C LEU A 32 -3.98 -1.81 -1.93
N CYS A 33 -4.91 -2.61 -2.44
CA CYS A 33 -5.97 -2.12 -3.33
C CYS A 33 -7.06 -1.46 -2.49
N VAL A 34 -7.40 -0.22 -2.87
CA VAL A 34 -8.46 0.59 -2.28
C VAL A 34 -9.55 0.76 -3.32
N SER A 35 -10.73 0.20 -3.04
CA SER A 35 -11.83 0.17 -4.01
C SER A 35 -12.40 1.56 -4.30
N ARG A 36 -12.36 2.46 -3.31
CA ARG A 36 -12.76 3.86 -3.48
C ARG A 36 -11.76 4.56 -4.39
N ASN A 37 -12.27 5.25 -5.40
CA ASN A 37 -11.51 5.98 -6.42
C ASN A 37 -10.57 5.11 -7.28
N CYS A 38 -10.70 3.78 -7.21
CA CYS A 38 -9.87 2.79 -7.90
C CYS A 38 -8.37 3.08 -7.71
N GLU A 39 -7.90 3.01 -6.46
CA GLU A 39 -6.54 3.39 -6.08
C GLU A 39 -5.76 2.22 -5.49
N VAL A 40 -4.43 2.34 -5.53
CA VAL A 40 -3.50 1.40 -4.94
C VAL A 40 -2.48 2.17 -4.12
N ILE A 41 -2.29 1.74 -2.88
CA ILE A 41 -1.18 2.19 -2.04
C ILE A 41 -0.03 1.21 -2.25
N PHE A 42 1.12 1.72 -2.66
CA PHE A 42 2.37 0.97 -2.72
C PHE A 42 3.26 1.30 -1.53
N LEU A 43 3.95 0.28 -1.02
CA LEU A 43 4.79 0.33 0.18
C LEU A 43 6.08 -0.46 -0.05
N SER A 44 7.22 0.16 0.23
CA SER A 44 8.53 -0.48 0.44
C SER A 44 9.25 0.22 1.61
N GLU A 45 10.46 -0.22 1.95
CA GLU A 45 11.27 0.42 3.00
C GLU A 45 11.56 1.91 2.73
N THR A 46 11.64 2.29 1.45
CA THR A 46 12.05 3.64 1.03
C THR A 46 10.94 4.43 0.35
N TYR A 47 9.75 3.85 0.18
CA TYR A 47 8.68 4.48 -0.59
C TYR A 47 7.28 4.14 -0.05
N LEU A 48 6.44 5.17 0.05
CA LEU A 48 5.01 5.06 0.27
C LEU A 48 4.28 6.02 -0.68
N GLY A 49 3.34 5.53 -1.47
CA GLY A 49 2.58 6.39 -2.39
C GLY A 49 1.27 5.79 -2.88
N ILE A 50 0.35 6.69 -3.24
CA ILE A 50 -0.94 6.36 -3.84
C ILE A 50 -0.80 6.48 -5.36
N GLN A 51 -1.34 5.52 -6.09
CA GLN A 51 -1.43 5.53 -7.56
C GLN A 51 -2.84 5.12 -7.98
N LYS A 52 -3.25 5.51 -9.20
CA LYS A 52 -4.44 4.94 -9.83
C LYS A 52 -4.22 3.46 -10.13
N TRP A 53 -5.27 2.67 -9.97
CA TRP A 53 -5.25 1.27 -10.32
C TRP A 53 -5.47 1.13 -11.83
N GLU A 54 -4.44 0.61 -12.50
CA GLU A 54 -4.52 0.10 -13.87
C GLU A 54 -4.79 -1.42 -13.92
N ASP A 55 -5.80 -1.87 -14.65
CA ASP A 55 -6.20 -3.30 -14.74
C ASP A 55 -5.06 -4.25 -15.15
N ARG A 56 -4.08 -3.73 -15.89
CA ARG A 56 -2.93 -4.47 -16.42
C ARG A 56 -1.62 -4.19 -15.68
N ASP A 57 -1.69 -3.63 -14.48
CA ASP A 57 -0.50 -3.34 -13.69
C ASP A 57 0.31 -4.63 -13.40
N PRO A 58 1.57 -4.75 -13.88
CA PRO A 58 2.36 -5.98 -13.74
C PRO A 58 2.74 -6.28 -12.28
N ARG A 59 2.64 -5.30 -11.39
CA ARG A 59 2.92 -5.44 -9.95
C ARG A 59 1.79 -6.17 -9.22
N ILE A 60 0.56 -6.10 -9.74
CA ILE A 60 -0.66 -6.53 -9.05
C ILE A 60 -1.05 -7.97 -9.47
N HIS A 61 -1.61 -8.73 -8.53
CA HIS A 61 -2.04 -10.09 -8.82
C HIS A 61 -3.32 -10.13 -9.64
N THR A 62 -3.48 -11.17 -10.46
CA THR A 62 -4.70 -11.39 -11.26
C THR A 62 -5.95 -11.46 -10.37
N ARG A 63 -5.80 -12.00 -9.16
CA ARG A 63 -6.74 -11.83 -8.06
C ARG A 63 -6.19 -10.80 -7.05
N PRO A 64 -6.54 -9.51 -7.20
CA PRO A 64 -6.05 -8.43 -6.35
C PRO A 64 -6.63 -8.54 -4.93
N ASN A 65 -5.89 -8.08 -3.92
CA ASN A 65 -6.35 -8.08 -2.52
C ASN A 65 -7.15 -6.81 -2.20
N CYS A 66 -8.36 -6.72 -2.75
CA CYS A 66 -9.23 -5.56 -2.58
C CYS A 66 -10.10 -5.71 -1.36
N ARG A 67 -10.05 -4.72 -0.47
CA ARG A 67 -10.94 -4.66 0.69
C ARG A 67 -12.21 -3.90 0.34
N TYR A 68 -13.09 -4.51 -0.44
CA TYR A 68 -14.34 -3.86 -0.89
C TYR A 68 -15.26 -3.41 0.26
N SER A 69 -15.16 -4.03 1.43
CA SER A 69 -15.90 -3.62 2.64
C SER A 69 -15.30 -2.42 3.36
N ASP A 70 -14.02 -2.09 3.15
CA ASP A 70 -13.39 -0.91 3.72
C ASP A 70 -13.89 0.32 2.96
N ARG A 71 -14.45 1.28 3.70
CA ARG A 71 -15.07 2.48 3.12
C ARG A 71 -14.09 3.65 2.99
N ARG A 72 -12.88 3.51 3.53
CA ARG A 72 -11.87 4.56 3.50
C ARG A 72 -11.29 4.74 2.10
N GLU A 73 -10.96 5.98 1.78
CA GLU A 73 -10.10 6.33 0.65
C GLU A 73 -8.62 6.07 0.97
N ALA A 74 -7.77 6.03 -0.06
CA ALA A 74 -6.35 5.75 0.14
C ALA A 74 -5.67 6.81 1.01
N ILE A 75 -6.08 8.08 0.86
CA ILE A 75 -5.56 9.19 1.68
C ILE A 75 -5.94 9.06 3.16
N GLU A 76 -7.15 8.59 3.47
CA GLU A 76 -7.59 8.37 4.85
C GLU A 76 -6.80 7.25 5.53
N ILE A 77 -6.42 6.21 4.78
CA ILE A 77 -5.53 5.15 5.26
C ILE A 77 -4.12 5.70 5.55
N LEU A 78 -3.60 6.58 4.69
CA LEU A 78 -2.32 7.25 4.92
C LEU A 78 -2.37 8.17 6.14
N ILE A 79 -3.45 8.94 6.31
CA ILE A 79 -3.65 9.80 7.49
C ILE A 79 -3.70 8.95 8.77
N ASP A 80 -4.39 7.80 8.75
CA ASP A 80 -4.40 6.86 9.87
C ASP A 80 -2.99 6.34 10.22
N MET A 81 -2.16 6.04 9.22
CA MET A 81 -0.75 5.67 9.44
C MET A 81 0.07 6.82 10.04
N ALA A 82 -0.15 8.05 9.56
CA ALA A 82 0.56 9.25 10.01
C ALA A 82 0.17 9.61 11.45
N ASN A 83 -1.11 9.57 11.80
CA ASN A 83 -1.61 9.82 13.15
C ASN A 83 -1.07 8.80 14.16
N LYS A 84 -0.83 7.56 13.72
CA LYS A 84 -0.16 6.52 14.52
C LYS A 84 1.37 6.64 14.51
N GLN A 85 1.92 7.71 13.92
CA GLN A 85 3.35 7.98 13.77
C GLN A 85 4.14 6.87 13.07
N LYS A 86 3.48 6.06 12.23
CA LYS A 86 4.10 4.93 11.52
C LYS A 86 4.74 5.31 10.20
N ILE A 87 4.38 6.47 9.67
CA ILE A 87 4.96 7.06 8.46
C ILE A 87 5.27 8.53 8.73
N GLY A 88 6.10 9.13 7.89
CA GLY A 88 6.29 10.59 7.91
C GLY A 88 7.12 11.07 6.74
N LEU A 89 7.39 12.37 6.75
CA LEU A 89 8.30 12.97 5.79
C LEU A 89 9.74 12.60 6.17
N LEU A 90 10.49 12.13 5.17
CA LEU A 90 11.95 12.18 5.15
C LEU A 90 12.41 13.61 4.91
#